data_AF-A0A0Q7CLQ6-F1
#
_entry.id   AF-A0A0Q7CLQ6-F1
#
_cell.length_a   1.000
_cell.length_b   1.000
_cell.length_c   1.000
_cell.angle_alpha   90.00
_cell.angle_beta   90.00
_cell.angle_gamma   90.00
#
_symmetry.space_group_name_H-M   'P 1'
#
loop_
_entity.id
_entity.type
_entity.pdbx_description
1 polymer ?
#
loop_
_entity_poly.entity_id
_entity_poly.type
_entity_poly.pdbx_seq_one_letter_code
_entity_poly.pdbx_strand_id
1 'polypeptide(L)'
;MKSTRAATLVLLGVLCAALSACTDSNITAVKQASLARSDFTFGEALDNAKGCKDTAWERHDDGNGRPVVTYICTAQAFDDITQEARKKSLADLEIVAREKASAYPEMISALQQKLIAAKASGDGMSLEQKKNLEAAGTALQGYQAEVDAVMKSPINNPEWKRMAQQQLAQMQQRYEDLKVQIDKEAPANKLQAEGAIAKAQQELDSAASWEKKYTDAVKNTRDSVEKEISDHYGRAHPFKLRIQFPVTNKSAITPSAIEWLLDDRSVAASILMPSFLYNPKEMEASLRDIFKDKVSIDARGRYQETFPIECYYRWSDPTTGCAVKAK
;
A
#
# COMPACT_ATOMS: atom_id res chain seq x y z
N MET A 1 3.93 26.78 95.07
CA MET A 1 4.77 27.95 94.71
C MET A 1 4.81 28.05 93.19
N LYS A 2 4.43 29.22 92.65
CA LYS A 2 4.67 29.81 91.31
C LYS A 2 4.19 28.99 90.08
N SER A 3 3.10 29.36 89.38
CA SER A 3 2.85 30.55 88.52
C SER A 3 3.92 30.68 87.42
N THR A 4 3.64 30.56 86.11
CA THR A 4 2.91 31.49 85.19
C THR A 4 2.58 30.75 83.87
N ARG A 5 1.34 30.69 83.35
CA ARG A 5 0.61 31.63 82.44
C ARG A 5 1.39 32.27 81.28
N ALA A 6 0.79 32.11 80.09
CA ALA A 6 0.76 33.00 78.92
C ALA A 6 1.94 33.03 77.93
N ALA A 7 1.70 32.52 76.72
CA ALA A 7 2.08 33.19 75.46
C ALA A 7 1.21 32.66 74.31
N THR A 8 0.08 33.33 74.15
CA THR A 8 -0.77 33.36 72.95
C THR A 8 -0.03 34.10 71.83
N LEU A 9 -0.40 33.81 70.57
CA LEU A 9 -0.26 34.69 69.39
C LEU A 9 1.17 35.00 68.88
N VAL A 10 1.72 34.16 68.00
CA VAL A 10 2.38 34.54 66.71
C VAL A 10 2.49 33.27 65.84
N LEU A 11 1.38 32.78 65.25
CA LEU A 11 1.43 31.63 64.32
C LEU A 11 0.54 31.80 63.09
N LEU A 12 0.30 33.05 62.65
CA LEU A 12 -0.60 33.34 61.53
C LEU A 12 -0.12 34.58 60.73
N GLY A 13 1.14 34.60 60.30
CA GLY A 13 1.71 35.77 59.63
C GLY A 13 2.89 35.53 58.68
N VAL A 14 3.19 34.28 58.30
CA VAL A 14 4.32 33.96 57.38
C VAL A 14 3.98 32.80 56.43
N LEU A 15 2.74 32.70 55.96
CA LEU A 15 2.36 31.73 54.90
C LEU A 15 1.64 32.35 53.69
N CYS A 16 1.40 33.67 53.67
CA CYS A 16 0.76 34.35 52.53
C CYS A 16 1.74 35.05 51.56
N ALA A 17 3.05 34.92 51.74
CA ALA A 17 4.06 35.62 50.92
C ALA A 17 4.85 34.72 49.95
N ALA A 18 4.45 33.45 49.77
CA ALA A 18 5.12 32.50 48.88
C ALA A 18 4.25 32.03 47.68
N LEU A 19 3.08 32.65 47.46
CA LEU A 19 2.25 32.43 46.27
C LEU A 19 2.07 33.68 45.39
N SER A 20 2.77 34.78 45.69
CA SER A 20 3.04 35.81 44.68
C SER A 20 4.10 35.29 43.71
N ALA A 21 3.76 34.24 42.95
CA ALA A 21 4.38 34.01 41.67
C ALA A 21 4.28 35.35 40.92
N CYS A 22 5.42 35.96 40.62
CA CYS A 22 5.47 37.15 39.78
C CYS A 22 4.83 36.76 38.46
N THR A 23 3.55 37.10 38.29
CA THR A 23 2.83 36.89 37.04
C THR A 23 3.53 37.74 36.00
N ASP A 24 4.22 37.07 35.07
CA ASP A 24 4.97 37.76 34.02
C ASP A 24 4.05 38.75 33.30
N SER A 25 4.49 40.01 33.22
CA SER A 25 3.69 41.11 32.68
C SER A 25 3.29 40.87 31.22
N ASN A 26 4.12 40.16 30.45
CA ASN A 26 3.84 39.83 29.06
C ASN A 26 2.79 38.73 28.95
N ILE A 27 2.84 37.71 29.82
CA ILE A 27 1.79 36.68 29.89
C ILE A 27 0.45 37.34 30.24
N THR A 28 0.44 38.24 31.22
CA THR A 28 -0.75 39.02 31.59
C THR A 28 -1.27 39.85 30.42
N ALA A 29 -0.39 40.56 29.71
CA ALA A 29 -0.75 41.36 28.55
C ALA A 29 -1.38 40.53 27.43
N VAL A 30 -0.85 39.33 27.14
CA VAL A 30 -1.43 38.43 26.13
C VAL A 30 -2.78 37.89 26.57
N LYS A 31 -2.90 37.45 27.81
CA LYS A 31 -4.18 36.95 28.35
C LYS A 31 -5.29 38.00 28.29
N GLN A 32 -4.97 39.27 28.53
CA GLN A 32 -5.93 40.38 28.53
C GLN A 32 -6.17 41.00 27.14
N ALA A 33 -5.39 40.64 26.13
CA ALA A 33 -5.59 41.16 24.78
C ALA A 33 -6.90 40.64 24.19
N SER A 34 -7.68 41.55 23.59
CA SER A 34 -8.90 41.21 22.86
C SER A 34 -8.58 40.31 21.67
N LEU A 35 -9.33 39.22 21.56
CA LEU A 35 -9.36 38.46 20.34
C LEU A 35 -10.15 39.25 19.29
N ALA A 36 -9.58 39.39 18.09
CA ALA A 36 -10.26 40.10 17.01
C ALA A 36 -11.65 39.49 16.74
N ARG A 37 -12.67 40.31 16.45
CA ARG A 37 -14.03 39.84 16.11
C ARG A 37 -14.69 38.95 17.18
N SER A 38 -14.29 39.11 18.43
CA SER A 38 -14.83 38.40 19.58
C SER A 38 -14.95 39.33 20.78
N ASP A 39 -15.90 39.05 21.66
CA ASP A 39 -16.04 39.75 22.95
C ASP A 39 -15.12 39.15 24.03
N PHE A 40 -14.37 38.09 23.70
CA PHE A 40 -13.46 37.41 24.61
C PHE A 40 -12.02 37.88 24.47
N THR A 41 -11.29 37.80 25.57
CA THR A 41 -9.82 37.88 25.58
C THR A 41 -9.20 36.52 25.26
N PHE A 42 -7.91 36.48 24.90
CA PHE A 42 -7.21 35.21 24.71
C PHE A 42 -7.19 34.35 25.98
N GLY A 43 -7.08 34.96 27.15
CA GLY A 43 -7.13 34.25 28.44
C GLY A 43 -8.48 33.56 28.64
N GLU A 44 -9.59 34.26 28.43
CA GLU A 44 -10.93 33.68 28.54
C GLU A 44 -11.18 32.56 27.53
N ALA A 45 -10.68 32.73 26.30
CA ALA A 45 -10.84 31.73 25.24
C ALA A 45 -10.00 30.47 25.48
N LEU A 46 -8.80 30.60 26.07
CA LEU A 46 -7.82 29.52 26.16
C LEU A 46 -7.74 28.87 27.54
N ASP A 47 -7.77 29.62 28.64
CA ASP A 47 -7.55 29.06 29.99
C ASP A 47 -8.63 28.05 30.41
N ASN A 48 -9.84 28.18 29.87
CA ASN A 48 -10.98 27.30 30.16
C ASN A 48 -11.45 26.50 28.94
N ALA A 49 -10.60 26.38 27.92
CA ALA A 49 -10.97 25.67 26.70
C ALA A 49 -11.20 24.17 26.97
N LYS A 50 -12.32 23.65 26.49
CA LYS A 50 -12.61 22.22 26.58
C LYS A 50 -11.64 21.41 25.72
N GLY A 51 -11.30 20.22 26.19
CA GLY A 51 -10.39 19.30 25.51
C GLY A 51 -8.92 19.41 25.93
N CYS A 52 -8.53 20.41 26.72
CA CYS A 52 -7.23 20.43 27.40
C CYS A 52 -7.32 19.63 28.71
N LYS A 53 -6.33 18.78 28.95
CA LYS A 53 -6.06 18.16 30.26
C LYS A 53 -5.30 19.15 31.13
N ASP A 54 -4.26 19.76 30.56
CA ASP A 54 -3.36 20.69 31.24
C ASP A 54 -3.09 21.89 30.32
N THR A 55 -3.01 23.08 30.90
CA THR A 55 -2.65 24.32 30.18
C THR A 55 -1.46 24.99 30.84
N ALA A 56 -0.59 25.57 30.03
CA ALA A 56 0.58 26.31 30.47
C ALA A 56 0.78 27.57 29.64
N TRP A 57 1.33 28.59 30.29
CA TRP A 57 1.77 29.83 29.65
C TRP A 57 3.23 30.03 29.99
N GLU A 58 4.05 30.15 28.96
CA GLU A 58 5.49 30.33 29.10
C GLU A 58 5.92 31.59 28.38
N ARG A 59 6.93 32.28 28.92
CA ARG A 59 7.60 33.36 28.22
C ARG A 59 9.01 32.92 27.87
N HIS A 60 9.42 33.23 26.66
CA HIS A 60 10.82 33.22 26.25
C HIS A 60 11.10 34.44 25.37
N ASP A 61 12.37 34.71 25.10
CA ASP A 61 12.76 35.71 24.10
C ASP A 61 13.12 34.97 22.79
N ASP A 62 12.73 35.53 21.64
CA ASP A 62 13.10 34.99 20.34
C ASP A 62 14.58 35.25 20.01
N GLY A 63 15.06 34.77 18.84
CA GLY A 63 16.44 34.98 18.40
C GLY A 63 16.87 36.45 18.25
N ASN A 64 15.94 37.39 18.30
CA ASN A 64 16.19 38.83 18.26
C ASN A 64 15.97 39.52 19.62
N GLY A 65 15.82 38.75 20.70
CA GLY A 65 15.58 39.26 22.05
C GLY A 65 14.17 39.84 22.25
N ARG A 66 13.21 39.54 21.36
CA ARG A 66 11.83 40.01 21.50
C ARG A 66 11.03 39.02 22.35
N PRO A 67 10.22 39.49 23.32
CA PRO A 67 9.44 38.59 24.15
C PRO A 67 8.34 37.90 23.35
N VAL A 68 8.30 36.57 23.47
CA VAL A 68 7.26 35.71 22.92
C VAL A 68 6.61 34.94 24.08
N VAL A 69 5.29 35.01 24.12
CA VAL A 69 4.48 34.24 25.05
C VAL A 69 3.93 33.03 24.31
N THR A 70 4.07 31.85 24.91
CA THR A 70 3.58 30.59 24.36
C THR A 70 2.49 30.02 25.24
N TYR A 71 1.31 29.85 24.67
CA TYR A 71 0.26 29.03 25.24
C TYR A 71 0.49 27.57 24.83
N ILE A 72 0.39 26.66 25.78
CA ILE A 72 0.46 25.21 25.56
C ILE A 72 -0.79 24.59 26.16
N CYS A 73 -1.58 23.90 25.34
CA CYS A 73 -2.64 23.01 25.78
C CYS A 73 -2.22 21.58 25.51
N THR A 74 -2.09 20.76 26.54
CA THR A 74 -1.98 19.31 26.39
C THR A 74 -3.39 18.75 26.33
N ALA A 75 -3.77 18.16 25.20
CA ALA A 75 -5.10 17.63 24.99
C ALA A 75 -5.38 16.44 25.93
N GLN A 76 -6.66 16.21 26.23
CA GLN A 76 -7.10 14.97 26.88
C GLN A 76 -6.78 13.77 25.98
N ALA A 77 -6.56 12.61 26.59
CA ALA A 77 -6.32 11.39 25.85
C ALA A 77 -7.58 11.04 25.05
N PHE A 78 -7.44 10.88 23.73
CA PHE A 78 -8.51 10.45 22.85
C PHE A 78 -8.40 8.94 22.62
N ASP A 79 -8.62 8.16 23.67
CA ASP A 79 -8.46 6.71 23.66
C ASP A 79 -9.38 6.04 22.64
N ASP A 80 -10.61 6.56 22.47
CA ASP A 80 -11.56 6.07 21.47
C ASP A 80 -11.02 6.25 20.04
N ILE A 81 -10.42 7.41 19.75
CA ILE A 81 -9.82 7.69 18.44
C ILE A 81 -8.59 6.80 18.21
N THR A 82 -7.78 6.60 19.24
CA THR A 82 -6.58 5.75 19.20
C THR A 82 -6.97 4.28 18.95
N GLN A 83 -8.02 3.79 19.62
CA GLN A 83 -8.53 2.42 19.43
C GLN A 83 -9.09 2.20 18.03
N GLU A 84 -9.89 3.14 17.51
CA GLU A 84 -10.43 3.04 16.15
C GLU A 84 -9.32 3.15 15.09
N ALA A 85 -8.34 4.03 15.29
CA ALA A 85 -7.17 4.11 14.42
C ALA A 85 -6.36 2.80 14.42
N ARG A 86 -6.14 2.20 15.59
CA ARG A 86 -5.50 0.88 15.70
C ARG A 86 -6.27 -0.21 14.95
N LYS A 87 -7.58 -0.28 15.17
CA LYS A 87 -8.46 -1.26 14.51
C LYS A 87 -8.40 -1.10 12.99
N LYS A 88 -8.44 0.13 12.48
CA LYS A 88 -8.28 0.44 11.06
C LYS A 88 -6.92 -0.01 10.53
N SER A 89 -5.82 0.36 11.20
CA SER A 89 -4.47 -0.04 10.79
C SER A 89 -4.30 -1.58 10.75
N LEU A 90 -4.87 -2.31 11.71
CA LEU A 90 -4.85 -3.78 11.71
C LEU A 90 -5.69 -4.38 10.57
N ALA A 91 -6.87 -3.82 10.29
CA ALA A 91 -7.70 -4.26 9.16
C ALA A 91 -7.00 -4.00 7.81
N ASP A 92 -6.40 -2.83 7.64
CA ASP A 92 -5.63 -2.47 6.44
C ASP A 92 -4.40 -3.39 6.27
N LEU A 93 -3.72 -3.74 7.37
CA LEU A 93 -2.63 -4.72 7.39
C LEU A 93 -3.11 -6.11 6.95
N GLU A 94 -4.26 -6.57 7.44
CA GLU A 94 -4.81 -7.86 7.07
C GLU A 94 -5.13 -7.92 5.57
N ILE A 95 -5.71 -6.84 5.02
CA ILE A 95 -6.02 -6.73 3.59
C ILE A 95 -4.74 -6.85 2.76
N VAL A 96 -3.72 -6.02 3.03
CA VAL A 96 -2.48 -6.04 2.23
C VAL A 96 -1.70 -7.35 2.38
N ALA A 97 -1.70 -7.95 3.58
CA ALA A 97 -1.06 -9.25 3.80
C ALA A 97 -1.78 -10.36 3.01
N ARG A 98 -3.12 -10.32 2.95
CA ARG A 98 -3.93 -11.27 2.16
C ARG A 98 -3.71 -11.09 0.66
N GLU A 99 -3.75 -9.87 0.16
CA GLU A 99 -3.43 -9.54 -1.25
C GLU A 99 -2.04 -10.10 -1.62
N LYS A 100 -1.05 -9.93 -0.75
CA LYS A 100 0.30 -10.45 -0.98
C LYS A 100 0.36 -11.97 -0.89
N ALA A 101 -0.37 -12.59 0.04
CA ALA A 101 -0.44 -14.03 0.18
C ALA A 101 -1.09 -14.71 -1.03
N SER A 102 -2.07 -14.09 -1.70
CA SER A 102 -2.75 -14.66 -2.87
C SER A 102 -1.99 -14.47 -4.18
N ALA A 103 -1.27 -13.36 -4.32
CA ALA A 103 -0.59 -12.99 -5.57
C ALA A 103 0.40 -14.08 -6.07
N TYR A 104 1.11 -14.75 -5.16
CA TYR A 104 2.13 -15.72 -5.53
C TYR A 104 1.54 -17.08 -5.97
N PRO A 105 0.57 -17.68 -5.25
CA PRO A 105 -0.19 -18.81 -5.76
C PRO A 105 -0.86 -18.55 -7.12
N GLU A 106 -1.40 -17.35 -7.35
CA GLU A 106 -1.97 -16.96 -8.64
C GLU A 106 -0.92 -16.97 -9.76
N MET A 107 0.29 -16.47 -9.50
CA MET A 107 1.41 -16.54 -10.43
C MET A 107 1.80 -17.99 -10.74
N ILE A 108 1.89 -18.86 -9.73
CA ILE A 108 2.19 -20.29 -9.93
C ILE A 108 1.13 -20.96 -10.80
N SER A 109 -0.16 -20.69 -10.54
CA SER A 109 -1.27 -21.20 -11.34
C SER A 109 -1.17 -20.74 -12.80
N ALA A 110 -0.85 -19.46 -13.05
CA ALA A 110 -0.65 -18.95 -14.40
C ALA A 110 0.51 -19.66 -15.14
N LEU A 111 1.63 -19.94 -14.45
CA LEU A 111 2.76 -20.68 -15.01
C LEU A 111 2.40 -22.14 -15.30
N GLN A 112 1.60 -22.79 -14.44
CA GLN A 112 1.07 -24.13 -14.69
C GLN A 112 0.18 -24.16 -15.94
N GLN A 113 -0.71 -23.17 -16.11
CA GLN A 113 -1.53 -23.05 -17.31
C GLN A 113 -0.68 -22.85 -18.58
N LYS A 114 0.38 -22.04 -18.49
CA LYS A 114 1.33 -21.87 -19.59
C LYS A 114 2.02 -23.18 -19.99
N LEU A 115 2.43 -23.99 -19.01
CA LEU A 115 3.00 -25.31 -19.26
C LEU A 115 1.99 -26.27 -19.92
N ILE A 116 0.74 -26.28 -19.46
CA ILE A 116 -0.35 -27.08 -20.06
C ILE A 116 -0.57 -26.66 -21.51
N ALA A 117 -0.66 -25.36 -21.78
CA ALA A 117 -0.84 -24.83 -23.14
C ALA A 117 0.34 -25.17 -24.07
N ALA A 118 1.58 -25.13 -23.55
CA ALA A 118 2.76 -25.53 -24.31
C ALA A 118 2.72 -27.02 -24.69
N LYS A 119 2.33 -27.90 -23.76
CA LYS A 119 2.15 -29.35 -24.02
C LYS A 119 1.06 -29.59 -25.06
N ALA A 120 -0.11 -28.97 -24.89
CA ALA A 120 -1.24 -29.11 -25.82
C ALA A 120 -0.91 -28.62 -27.24
N SER A 121 -0.13 -27.53 -27.36
CA SER A 121 0.30 -27.01 -28.67
C SER A 121 1.24 -27.96 -29.39
N GLY A 122 2.17 -28.60 -28.66
CA GLY A 122 3.05 -29.63 -29.21
C GLY A 122 2.26 -30.83 -29.73
N ASP A 123 1.31 -31.33 -28.95
CA ASP A 123 0.45 -32.46 -29.34
C ASP A 123 -0.46 -32.11 -30.53
N GLY A 124 -1.03 -30.90 -30.53
CA GLY A 124 -1.94 -30.41 -31.57
C GLY A 124 -1.28 -30.29 -32.95
N MET A 125 -0.04 -29.78 -33.01
CA MET A 125 0.72 -29.74 -34.27
C MET A 125 0.93 -31.14 -34.85
N SER A 126 1.29 -32.12 -34.01
CA SER A 126 1.46 -33.52 -34.44
C SER A 126 0.14 -34.15 -34.91
N LEU A 127 -0.97 -33.85 -34.22
CA LEU A 127 -2.29 -34.39 -34.58
C LEU A 127 -2.78 -33.83 -35.93
N GLU A 128 -2.61 -32.53 -36.17
CA GLU A 128 -3.06 -31.89 -37.41
C GLU A 128 -2.28 -32.38 -38.62
N GLN A 129 -0.96 -32.56 -38.49
CA GLN A 129 -0.14 -33.17 -39.55
C GLN A 129 -0.62 -34.58 -39.91
N LYS A 130 -0.96 -35.40 -38.91
CA LYS A 130 -1.50 -36.76 -39.12
C LYS A 130 -2.86 -36.72 -39.83
N LYS A 131 -3.78 -35.87 -39.40
CA LYS A 131 -5.10 -35.72 -40.03
C LYS A 131 -5.00 -35.29 -41.49
N ASN A 132 -4.11 -34.35 -41.80
CA ASN A 132 -3.90 -33.90 -43.18
C ASN A 132 -3.36 -35.03 -44.07
N LEU A 133 -2.44 -35.85 -43.56
CA LEU A 133 -1.92 -37.01 -44.29
C LEU A 133 -3.00 -38.09 -44.48
N GLU A 134 -3.81 -38.38 -43.46
CA GLU A 134 -4.94 -39.33 -43.55
C GLU A 134 -6.01 -38.88 -44.55
N ALA A 135 -6.38 -37.60 -44.53
CA ALA A 135 -7.33 -37.01 -45.47
C ALA A 135 -6.82 -37.09 -46.92
N ALA A 136 -5.54 -36.77 -47.14
CA ALA A 136 -4.91 -36.89 -48.45
C ALA A 136 -4.87 -38.36 -48.93
N GLY A 137 -4.58 -39.31 -48.05
CA GLY A 137 -4.60 -40.74 -48.36
C GLY A 137 -5.99 -41.25 -48.71
N THR A 138 -7.01 -40.80 -47.99
CA THR A 138 -8.42 -41.13 -48.26
C THR A 138 -8.88 -40.58 -49.61
N ALA A 139 -8.54 -39.32 -49.91
CA ALA A 139 -8.85 -38.70 -51.20
C ALA A 139 -8.15 -39.43 -52.37
N LEU A 140 -6.90 -39.86 -52.18
CA LEU A 140 -6.16 -40.63 -53.17
C LEU A 140 -6.81 -42.00 -53.44
N GLN A 141 -7.22 -42.72 -52.39
CA GLN A 141 -7.93 -44.00 -52.53
C GLN A 141 -9.28 -43.83 -53.26
N GLY A 142 -10.03 -42.78 -52.93
CA GLY A 142 -11.28 -42.46 -53.63
C GLY A 142 -11.06 -42.22 -55.13
N TYR A 143 -10.07 -41.39 -55.47
CA TYR A 143 -9.75 -41.09 -56.86
C TYR A 143 -9.21 -42.32 -57.63
N GLN A 144 -8.43 -43.19 -56.97
CA GLN A 144 -7.98 -44.46 -57.55
C GLN A 144 -9.16 -45.33 -57.99
N ALA A 145 -10.22 -45.42 -57.17
CA ALA A 145 -11.43 -46.18 -57.51
C ALA A 145 -12.19 -45.57 -58.71
N GLU A 146 -12.23 -44.25 -58.83
CA GLU A 146 -12.82 -43.55 -59.98
C GLU A 146 -12.04 -43.83 -61.27
N VAL A 147 -10.70 -43.77 -61.21
CA VAL A 147 -9.83 -44.10 -62.34
C VAL A 147 -10.04 -45.55 -62.77
N ASP A 148 -10.11 -46.49 -61.83
CA ASP A 148 -10.39 -47.90 -62.12
C ASP A 148 -11.74 -48.08 -62.83
N ALA A 149 -12.77 -47.33 -62.43
CA ALA A 149 -14.08 -47.34 -63.09
C ALA A 149 -14.00 -46.77 -64.52
N VAL A 150 -13.26 -45.68 -64.74
CA VAL A 150 -13.02 -45.11 -66.09
C VAL A 150 -12.25 -46.10 -66.98
N MET A 151 -11.27 -46.80 -66.43
CA MET A 151 -10.48 -47.80 -67.17
C MET A 151 -11.31 -49.00 -67.61
N LYS A 152 -12.23 -49.45 -66.75
CA LYS A 152 -13.18 -50.57 -67.00
C LYS A 152 -14.42 -50.16 -67.79
N SER A 153 -14.61 -48.87 -68.04
CA SER A 153 -15.78 -48.37 -68.78
C SER A 153 -15.84 -48.95 -70.20
N PRO A 154 -17.04 -49.32 -70.67
CA PRO A 154 -17.26 -49.75 -72.07
C PRO A 154 -17.08 -48.61 -73.08
N ILE A 155 -17.02 -47.35 -72.62
CA ILE A 155 -16.75 -46.19 -73.47
C ILE A 155 -15.24 -46.12 -73.73
N ASN A 156 -14.83 -46.42 -74.96
CA ASN A 156 -13.41 -46.43 -75.36
C ASN A 156 -12.90 -45.04 -75.78
N ASN A 157 -12.80 -44.12 -74.81
CA ASN A 157 -12.16 -42.81 -75.02
C ASN A 157 -10.71 -42.84 -74.47
N PRO A 158 -9.69 -42.90 -75.34
CA PRO A 158 -8.29 -42.99 -74.91
C PRO A 158 -7.79 -41.71 -74.21
N GLU A 159 -8.34 -40.55 -74.53
CA GLU A 159 -7.94 -39.30 -73.88
C GLU A 159 -8.41 -39.26 -72.42
N TRP A 160 -9.63 -39.71 -72.15
CA TRP A 160 -10.17 -39.74 -70.78
C TRP A 160 -9.38 -40.70 -69.89
N LYS A 161 -9.05 -41.89 -70.41
CA LYS A 161 -8.20 -42.86 -69.71
C LYS A 161 -6.81 -42.29 -69.42
N ARG A 162 -6.19 -41.63 -70.40
CA ARG A 162 -4.90 -40.96 -70.23
C ARG A 162 -4.96 -39.83 -69.19
N MET A 163 -5.97 -38.98 -69.24
CA MET A 163 -6.14 -37.88 -68.29
C MET A 163 -6.37 -38.37 -66.85
N ALA A 164 -7.22 -39.38 -66.67
CA ALA A 164 -7.48 -39.99 -65.37
C ALA A 164 -6.20 -40.59 -64.76
N GLN A 165 -5.41 -41.32 -65.56
CA GLN A 165 -4.12 -41.85 -65.11
C GLN A 165 -3.10 -40.73 -64.80
N GLN A 166 -3.05 -39.66 -65.61
CA GLN A 166 -2.16 -38.53 -65.35
C GLN A 166 -2.53 -37.79 -64.05
N GLN A 167 -3.82 -37.55 -63.80
CA GLN A 167 -4.28 -36.93 -62.57
C GLN A 167 -4.01 -37.82 -61.35
N LEU A 168 -4.19 -39.14 -61.49
CA LEU A 168 -3.86 -40.08 -60.42
C LEU A 168 -2.38 -40.01 -60.05
N ALA A 169 -1.49 -40.05 -61.05
CA ALA A 169 -0.05 -39.93 -60.83
C ALA A 169 0.31 -38.58 -60.17
N GLN A 170 -0.35 -37.49 -60.54
CA GLN A 170 -0.17 -36.19 -59.87
C GLN A 170 -0.63 -36.22 -58.41
N MET A 171 -1.77 -36.86 -58.10
CA MET A 171 -2.25 -36.99 -56.73
C MET A 171 -1.35 -37.88 -55.87
N GLN A 172 -0.86 -38.99 -56.43
CA GLN A 172 0.13 -39.85 -55.77
C GLN A 172 1.41 -39.08 -55.45
N GLN A 173 1.92 -38.30 -56.41
CA GLN A 173 3.09 -37.46 -56.19
C GLN A 173 2.86 -36.44 -55.06
N ARG A 174 1.72 -35.74 -55.06
CA ARG A 174 1.37 -34.77 -53.99
C ARG A 174 1.26 -35.43 -52.61
N TYR A 175 0.75 -36.65 -52.54
CA TYR A 175 0.68 -37.41 -51.29
C TYR A 175 2.06 -37.76 -50.76
N GLU A 176 2.96 -38.26 -51.61
CA GLU A 176 4.34 -38.55 -51.22
C GLU A 176 5.12 -37.28 -50.88
N ASP A 177 4.94 -36.19 -51.62
CA ASP A 177 5.55 -34.90 -51.32
C ASP A 177 5.09 -34.38 -49.94
N LEU A 178 3.80 -34.50 -49.62
CA LEU A 178 3.24 -34.13 -48.31
C LEU A 178 3.83 -35.00 -47.19
N LYS A 179 3.96 -36.31 -47.41
CA LYS A 179 4.58 -37.23 -46.46
C LYS A 179 6.03 -36.86 -46.18
N VAL A 180 6.81 -36.62 -47.23
CA VAL A 180 8.21 -36.16 -47.12
C VAL A 180 8.30 -34.81 -46.41
N GLN A 181 7.39 -33.89 -46.69
CA GLN A 181 7.34 -32.59 -46.01
C GLN A 181 7.07 -32.76 -44.52
N ILE A 182 6.08 -33.57 -44.13
CA ILE A 182 5.78 -33.88 -42.73
C ILE A 182 6.99 -34.54 -42.05
N ASP A 183 7.61 -35.54 -42.69
CA ASP A 183 8.79 -36.21 -42.15
C ASP A 183 9.99 -35.27 -41.99
N LYS A 184 10.15 -34.30 -42.89
CA LYS A 184 11.19 -33.27 -42.83
C LYS A 184 10.94 -32.24 -41.72
N GLU A 185 9.70 -31.82 -41.52
CA GLU A 185 9.32 -30.80 -40.54
C GLU A 185 9.12 -31.37 -39.13
N ALA A 186 8.80 -32.66 -39.00
CA ALA A 186 8.51 -33.32 -37.73
C ALA A 186 9.64 -33.15 -36.68
N PRO A 187 10.94 -33.32 -36.99
CA PRO A 187 12.01 -33.11 -36.02
C PRO A 187 12.10 -31.66 -35.53
N ALA A 188 11.92 -30.69 -36.43
CA ALA A 188 11.98 -29.27 -36.09
C ALA A 188 10.79 -28.84 -35.23
N ASN A 189 9.58 -29.27 -35.59
CA ASN A 189 8.36 -28.99 -34.83
C ASN A 189 8.40 -29.65 -33.44
N LYS A 190 8.91 -30.88 -33.36
CA LYS A 190 9.12 -31.58 -32.09
C LYS A 190 10.13 -30.85 -31.21
N LEU A 191 11.29 -30.48 -31.75
CA LEU A 191 12.32 -29.74 -31.01
C LEU A 191 11.80 -28.39 -30.51
N GLN A 192 11.02 -27.69 -31.33
CA GLN A 192 10.39 -26.42 -30.95
C GLN A 192 9.38 -26.61 -29.80
N ALA A 193 8.54 -27.65 -29.88
CA ALA A 193 7.60 -27.99 -28.82
C ALA A 193 8.31 -28.36 -27.52
N GLU A 194 9.33 -29.23 -27.59
CA GLU A 194 10.16 -29.62 -26.44
C GLU A 194 10.87 -28.41 -25.81
N GLY A 195 11.39 -27.50 -26.63
CA GLY A 195 12.01 -26.25 -26.16
C GLY A 195 11.01 -25.34 -25.44
N ALA A 196 9.78 -25.20 -25.96
CA ALA A 196 8.73 -24.42 -25.32
C ALA A 196 8.29 -25.03 -23.98
N ILE A 197 8.13 -26.35 -23.93
CA ILE A 197 7.80 -27.09 -22.71
C ILE A 197 8.92 -26.97 -21.68
N ALA A 198 10.18 -27.17 -22.07
CA ALA A 198 11.34 -27.05 -21.18
C ALA A 198 11.46 -25.65 -20.60
N LYS A 199 11.25 -24.60 -21.42
CA LYS A 199 11.23 -23.21 -20.96
C LYS A 199 10.10 -22.96 -19.95
N ALA A 200 8.88 -23.39 -20.25
CA ALA A 200 7.75 -23.21 -19.34
C ALA A 200 7.95 -23.97 -18.01
N GLN A 201 8.53 -25.18 -18.07
CA GLN A 201 8.88 -25.97 -16.88
C GLN A 201 9.96 -25.25 -16.06
N GLN A 202 11.02 -24.75 -16.70
CA GLN A 202 12.08 -24.01 -16.02
C GLN A 202 11.55 -22.76 -15.30
N GLU A 203 10.66 -22.01 -15.94
CA GLU A 203 10.00 -20.84 -15.32
C GLU A 203 9.17 -21.26 -14.10
N LEU A 204 8.39 -22.35 -14.20
CA LEU A 204 7.61 -22.89 -13.10
C LEU A 204 8.49 -23.36 -11.93
N ASP A 205 9.57 -24.11 -12.22
CA ASP A 205 10.50 -24.61 -11.20
C ASP A 205 11.25 -23.45 -10.51
N SER A 206 11.68 -22.47 -11.31
CA SER A 206 12.32 -21.25 -10.79
C SER A 206 11.38 -20.49 -9.88
N ALA A 207 10.12 -20.32 -10.29
CA ALA A 207 9.09 -19.73 -9.45
C ALA A 207 8.93 -20.56 -8.18
N ALA A 208 8.56 -21.83 -8.25
CA ALA A 208 8.29 -22.71 -7.11
C ALA A 208 9.42 -22.73 -6.06
N SER A 209 10.69 -22.59 -6.47
CA SER A 209 11.83 -22.48 -5.55
C SER A 209 11.75 -21.31 -4.54
N TRP A 210 10.91 -20.31 -4.83
CA TRP A 210 10.65 -19.16 -3.97
C TRP A 210 9.46 -19.33 -3.03
N GLU A 211 8.63 -20.38 -3.15
CA GLU A 211 7.33 -20.46 -2.48
C GLU A 211 7.46 -20.30 -0.97
N LYS A 212 8.37 -21.07 -0.38
CA LYS A 212 8.66 -21.00 1.06
C LYS A 212 9.21 -19.62 1.45
N LYS A 213 10.17 -19.09 0.69
CA LYS A 213 10.78 -17.77 0.97
C LYS A 213 9.75 -16.64 0.90
N TYR A 214 8.85 -16.68 -0.09
CA TYR A 214 7.79 -15.70 -0.28
C TYR A 214 6.76 -15.79 0.85
N THR A 215 6.29 -16.99 1.18
CA THR A 215 5.35 -17.23 2.28
C THR A 215 5.93 -16.79 3.63
N ASP A 216 7.19 -17.17 3.90
CA ASP A 216 7.91 -16.75 5.11
C ASP A 216 8.04 -15.22 5.14
N ALA A 217 8.35 -14.56 4.01
CA ALA A 217 8.44 -13.11 3.92
C ALA A 217 7.09 -12.41 4.15
N VAL A 218 5.98 -12.94 3.61
CA VAL A 218 4.62 -12.39 3.84
C VAL A 218 4.28 -12.43 5.32
N LYS A 219 4.52 -13.57 5.97
CA LYS A 219 4.27 -13.75 7.40
C LYS A 219 5.16 -12.84 8.24
N ASN A 220 6.47 -12.88 8.03
CA ASN A 220 7.41 -12.09 8.83
C ASN A 220 7.18 -10.58 8.67
N THR A 221 6.84 -10.12 7.47
CA THR A 221 6.50 -8.69 7.23
C THR A 221 5.21 -8.33 7.98
N ARG A 222 4.18 -9.17 7.91
CA ARG A 222 2.94 -8.96 8.66
C ARG A 222 3.22 -8.89 10.16
N ASP A 223 3.89 -9.88 10.72
CA ASP A 223 4.17 -9.97 12.16
C ASP A 223 5.00 -8.75 12.64
N SER A 224 5.97 -8.28 11.82
CA SER A 224 6.75 -7.08 12.09
C SER A 224 5.90 -5.82 12.12
N VAL A 225 5.05 -5.60 11.10
CA VAL A 225 4.19 -4.41 11.02
C VAL A 225 3.09 -4.45 12.08
N GLU A 226 2.55 -5.63 12.41
CA GLU A 226 1.58 -5.81 13.49
C GLU A 226 2.18 -5.44 14.85
N LYS A 227 3.46 -5.80 15.08
CA LYS A 227 4.21 -5.37 16.25
C LYS A 227 4.42 -3.85 16.26
N GLU A 228 4.84 -3.24 15.15
CA GLU A 228 4.98 -1.77 15.06
C GLU A 228 3.67 -1.04 15.38
N ILE A 229 2.54 -1.53 14.83
CA ILE A 229 1.21 -1.01 15.14
C ILE A 229 0.91 -1.14 16.64
N SER A 230 1.16 -2.30 17.22
CA SER A 230 0.90 -2.55 18.64
C SER A 230 1.78 -1.70 19.56
N ASP A 231 3.07 -1.54 19.22
CA ASP A 231 4.01 -0.72 19.97
C ASP A 231 3.65 0.77 19.86
N HIS A 232 3.24 1.23 18.67
CA HIS A 232 2.81 2.62 18.45
C HIS A 232 1.58 2.96 19.28
N TYR A 233 0.50 2.17 19.17
CA TYR A 233 -0.74 2.43 19.90
C TYR A 233 -0.75 1.93 21.35
N GLY A 234 0.31 1.22 21.79
CA GLY A 234 0.48 0.72 23.15
C GLY A 234 1.03 1.76 24.14
N ARG A 235 1.50 2.90 23.64
CA ARG A 235 1.99 4.04 24.44
C ARG A 235 0.98 5.18 24.43
N ALA A 236 1.12 6.08 25.40
CA ALA A 236 0.39 7.35 25.37
C ALA A 236 0.91 8.23 24.24
N HIS A 237 -0.02 8.87 23.52
CA HIS A 237 0.29 9.85 22.47
C HIS A 237 -0.04 11.26 22.95
N PRO A 238 0.86 11.96 23.67
CA PRO A 238 0.63 13.33 24.08
C PRO A 238 0.41 14.20 22.84
N PHE A 239 -0.77 14.79 22.77
CA PHE A 239 -1.15 15.73 21.72
C PHE A 239 -1.22 17.12 22.32
N LYS A 240 -0.47 18.07 21.75
CA LYS A 240 -0.36 19.43 22.28
C LYS A 240 -0.74 20.44 21.21
N LEU A 241 -1.50 21.47 21.60
CA LEU A 241 -1.65 22.69 20.83
C LEU A 241 -0.71 23.73 21.42
N ARG A 242 0.12 24.34 20.57
CA ARG A 242 1.00 25.45 20.93
C ARG A 242 0.60 26.70 20.14
N ILE A 243 0.43 27.82 20.83
CA ILE A 243 0.16 29.11 20.19
C ILE A 243 1.19 30.13 20.68
N GLN A 244 1.87 30.80 19.75
CA GLN A 244 2.89 31.80 20.07
C GLN A 244 2.40 33.21 19.79
N PHE A 245 2.59 34.11 20.75
CA PHE A 245 2.19 35.50 20.72
C PHE A 245 3.42 36.39 20.90
N PRO A 246 3.90 37.06 19.83
CA PRO A 246 4.95 38.06 19.98
C PRO A 246 4.36 39.27 20.69
N VAL A 247 5.02 39.72 21.75
CA VAL A 247 4.57 40.87 22.54
C VAL A 247 5.34 42.10 22.08
N THR A 248 4.61 43.09 21.55
CA THR A 248 5.19 44.38 21.16
C THR A 248 4.34 45.52 21.68
N ASN A 249 4.98 46.65 21.99
CA ASN A 249 4.28 47.85 22.47
C ASN A 249 3.61 48.65 21.34
N LYS A 250 3.72 48.20 20.08
CA LYS A 250 3.38 49.00 18.88
C LYS A 250 2.20 48.46 18.06
N SER A 251 1.72 47.25 18.35
CA SER A 251 0.66 46.60 17.58
C SER A 251 -0.28 45.81 18.48
N ALA A 252 -1.47 45.48 17.95
CA ALA A 252 -2.33 44.49 18.59
C ALA A 252 -1.59 43.15 18.71
N ILE A 253 -1.83 42.45 19.82
CA ILE A 253 -1.28 41.11 20.05
C ILE A 253 -2.09 40.12 19.21
N THR A 254 -1.41 39.40 18.31
CA THR A 254 -2.01 38.35 17.48
C THR A 254 -1.13 37.10 17.50
N PRO A 255 -1.70 35.90 17.36
CA PRO A 255 -0.91 34.69 17.15
C PRO A 255 0.05 34.85 15.96
N SER A 256 1.28 34.41 16.14
CA SER A 256 2.31 34.34 15.08
C SER A 256 2.52 32.93 14.56
N ALA A 257 2.29 31.92 15.41
CA ALA A 257 2.39 30.51 15.07
C ALA A 257 1.39 29.70 15.91
N ILE A 258 0.76 28.73 15.26
CA ILE A 258 -0.15 27.76 15.87
C ILE A 258 0.29 26.39 15.41
N GLU A 259 0.73 25.56 16.33
CA GLU A 259 1.29 24.24 16.05
C GLU A 259 0.51 23.17 16.80
N TRP A 260 0.23 22.06 16.13
CA TRP A 260 -0.24 20.84 16.76
C TRP A 260 0.92 19.87 16.80
N LEU A 261 1.21 19.35 17.98
CA LEU A 261 2.31 18.44 18.23
C LEU A 261 1.75 17.09 18.65
N LEU A 262 2.22 16.02 18.03
CA LEU A 262 2.00 14.64 18.45
C LEU A 262 3.36 14.08 18.89
N ASP A 263 3.46 13.58 20.11
CA ASP A 263 4.72 13.08 20.68
C ASP A 263 5.85 14.15 20.60
N ASP A 264 5.50 15.40 20.88
CA ASP A 264 6.38 16.59 20.80
C ASP A 264 6.92 16.91 19.39
N ARG A 265 6.37 16.29 18.34
CA ARG A 265 6.68 16.60 16.93
C ARG A 265 5.55 17.36 16.27
N SER A 266 5.87 18.44 15.58
CA SER A 266 4.87 19.21 14.81
C SER A 266 4.25 18.34 13.71
N VAL A 267 2.93 18.17 13.74
CA VAL A 267 2.13 17.40 12.76
C VAL A 267 1.22 18.28 11.92
N ALA A 268 0.99 19.51 12.37
CA ALA A 268 0.33 20.56 11.62
C ALA A 268 0.78 21.92 12.17
N ALA A 269 0.82 22.93 11.30
CA ALA A 269 1.08 24.31 11.69
C ALA A 269 0.21 25.26 10.87
N SER A 270 -0.16 26.39 11.46
CA SER A 270 -0.94 27.45 10.84
C SER A 270 -0.51 28.80 11.39
N ILE A 271 -0.58 29.83 10.54
CA ILE A 271 -0.55 31.24 10.96
C ILE A 271 -1.95 31.85 11.02
N LEU A 272 -2.94 31.15 10.49
CA LEU A 272 -4.34 31.57 10.51
C LEU A 272 -4.95 31.21 11.86
N MET A 273 -5.66 32.17 12.46
CA MET A 273 -6.43 31.95 13.68
C MET A 273 -7.47 30.84 13.44
N PRO A 274 -7.47 29.75 14.22
CA PRO A 274 -8.42 28.66 14.10
C PRO A 274 -9.81 29.15 14.54
N SER A 275 -10.87 28.56 13.98
CA SER A 275 -12.25 28.89 14.35
C SER A 275 -12.51 28.75 15.84
N PHE A 276 -11.88 27.75 16.50
CA PHE A 276 -12.07 27.52 17.93
C PHE A 276 -11.56 28.66 18.82
N LEU A 277 -10.68 29.55 18.35
CA LEU A 277 -10.33 30.74 19.14
C LEU A 277 -11.54 31.67 19.27
N TYR A 278 -12.34 31.80 18.21
CA TYR A 278 -13.56 32.60 18.21
C TYR A 278 -14.73 31.89 18.89
N ASN A 279 -14.73 30.56 18.88
CA ASN A 279 -15.69 29.73 19.59
C ASN A 279 -15.00 28.64 20.43
N PRO A 280 -14.56 28.95 21.66
CA PRO A 280 -13.82 28.01 22.52
C PRO A 280 -14.52 26.68 22.79
N LYS A 281 -15.85 26.62 22.62
CA LYS A 281 -16.64 25.39 22.76
C LYS A 281 -16.31 24.34 21.68
N GLU A 282 -15.75 24.78 20.54
CA GLU A 282 -15.36 23.90 19.42
C GLU A 282 -13.91 23.42 19.51
N MET A 283 -13.15 23.85 20.52
CA MET A 283 -11.72 23.49 20.63
C MET A 283 -11.51 21.99 20.78
N GLU A 284 -12.32 21.31 21.61
CA GLU A 284 -12.24 19.86 21.77
C GLU A 284 -12.48 19.14 20.44
N ALA A 285 -13.54 19.52 19.71
CA ALA A 285 -13.84 18.92 18.40
C ALA A 285 -12.69 19.13 17.41
N SER A 286 -12.12 20.34 17.36
CA SER A 286 -10.97 20.66 16.50
C SER A 286 -9.72 19.85 16.87
N LEU A 287 -9.44 19.67 18.16
CA LEU A 287 -8.33 18.85 18.64
C LEU A 287 -8.53 17.38 18.27
N ARG A 288 -9.75 16.85 18.45
CA ARG A 288 -10.12 15.47 18.09
C ARG A 288 -9.95 15.22 16.60
N ASP A 289 -10.42 16.12 15.75
CA ASP A 289 -10.34 15.97 14.29
C ASP A 289 -8.88 15.94 13.83
N ILE A 290 -8.06 16.88 14.29
CA ILE A 290 -6.63 16.92 13.92
C ILE A 290 -5.91 15.70 14.50
N PHE A 291 -6.20 15.29 15.74
CA PHE A 291 -5.60 14.10 16.33
C PHE A 291 -5.93 12.84 15.52
N LYS A 292 -7.20 12.65 15.15
CA LYS A 292 -7.68 11.52 14.34
C LYS A 292 -6.90 11.37 13.03
N ASP A 293 -6.69 12.48 12.34
CA ASP A 293 -5.96 12.49 11.06
C ASP A 293 -4.47 12.18 11.24
N LYS A 294 -3.87 12.54 12.38
CA LYS A 294 -2.42 12.49 12.59
C LYS A 294 -1.93 11.29 13.41
N VAL A 295 -2.78 10.65 14.20
CA VAL A 295 -2.40 9.49 15.04
C VAL A 295 -2.27 8.20 14.24
N SER A 296 -2.87 8.15 13.04
CA SER A 296 -2.98 6.95 12.21
C SER A 296 -1.63 6.49 11.62
N ILE A 297 -1.40 5.18 11.62
CA ILE A 297 -0.32 4.53 10.84
C ILE A 297 -0.86 4.07 9.48
N ASP A 298 -0.16 4.44 8.40
CA ASP A 298 -0.35 3.85 7.06
C ASP A 298 0.21 2.43 6.99
N ALA A 299 -0.55 1.46 7.49
CA ALA A 299 -0.13 0.06 7.55
C ALA A 299 0.19 -0.52 6.15
N ARG A 300 -0.53 -0.08 5.11
CA ARG A 300 -0.31 -0.53 3.72
C ARG A 300 1.03 -0.02 3.20
N GLY A 301 1.32 1.26 3.34
CA GLY A 301 2.62 1.84 2.96
C GLY A 301 3.77 1.17 3.70
N ARG A 302 3.65 1.01 5.03
CA ARG A 302 4.68 0.36 5.87
C ARG A 302 4.92 -1.10 5.47
N TYR A 303 3.87 -1.86 5.16
CA TYR A 303 4.01 -3.21 4.64
C TYR A 303 4.77 -3.23 3.31
N GLN A 304 4.42 -2.34 2.36
CA GLN A 304 5.07 -2.29 1.05
C GLN A 304 6.55 -1.90 1.13
N GLU A 305 6.90 -0.95 1.99
CA GLU A 305 8.28 -0.55 2.28
C GLU A 305 9.09 -1.72 2.88
N THR A 306 8.50 -2.42 3.85
CA THR A 306 9.16 -3.48 4.61
C THR A 306 9.26 -4.80 3.83
N PHE A 307 8.30 -5.08 2.95
CA PHE A 307 8.23 -6.34 2.21
C PHE A 307 9.49 -6.51 1.33
N PRO A 308 10.30 -7.56 1.56
CA PRO A 308 11.66 -7.61 1.03
C PRO A 308 11.76 -8.19 -0.38
N ILE A 309 10.65 -8.67 -0.95
CA ILE A 309 10.65 -9.38 -2.23
C ILE A 309 9.92 -8.54 -3.28
N GLU A 310 10.55 -8.39 -4.44
CA GLU A 310 9.91 -7.89 -5.65
C GLU A 310 9.77 -9.04 -6.64
N CYS A 311 8.54 -9.36 -7.00
CA CYS A 311 8.25 -10.27 -8.10
C CYS A 311 7.83 -9.44 -9.31
N TYR A 312 8.52 -9.62 -10.42
CA TYR A 312 8.22 -8.96 -11.68
C TYR A 312 7.56 -9.96 -12.63
N TYR A 313 6.46 -9.51 -13.22
CA TYR A 313 5.81 -10.16 -14.35
C TYR A 313 5.86 -9.20 -15.53
N ARG A 314 6.88 -9.33 -16.39
CA ARG A 314 6.95 -8.53 -17.61
C ARG A 314 6.09 -9.19 -18.70
N TRP A 315 5.04 -8.49 -19.13
CA TRP A 315 4.23 -8.93 -20.26
C TRP A 315 5.03 -8.97 -21.58
N SER A 316 6.05 -8.11 -21.72
CA SER A 316 6.88 -7.99 -22.92
C SER A 316 8.15 -8.84 -22.93
N ASP A 317 8.53 -9.41 -21.78
CA ASP A 317 9.75 -10.19 -21.61
C ASP A 317 9.47 -11.34 -20.64
N PRO A 318 9.55 -12.62 -21.06
CA PRO A 318 9.08 -13.77 -20.28
C PRO A 318 9.90 -14.06 -19.01
N THR A 319 10.80 -13.16 -18.61
CA THR A 319 11.42 -13.21 -17.29
C THR A 319 10.35 -13.01 -16.22
N THR A 320 9.88 -14.12 -15.69
CA THR A 320 9.08 -14.18 -14.47
C THR A 320 10.04 -14.52 -13.36
N GLY A 321 10.16 -13.65 -12.36
CA GLY A 321 11.16 -13.84 -11.33
C GLY A 321 10.85 -13.03 -10.09
N CYS A 322 11.24 -13.58 -8.94
CA CYS A 322 11.28 -12.85 -7.69
C CYS A 322 12.74 -12.56 -7.35
N ALA A 323 13.00 -11.38 -6.80
CA ALA A 323 14.29 -10.97 -6.29
C ALA A 323 14.12 -10.32 -4.91
N VAL A 324 15.18 -10.33 -4.11
CA VAL A 324 15.23 -9.55 -2.88
C VAL A 324 15.54 -8.10 -3.25
N LYS A 325 14.79 -7.14 -2.70
CA LYS A 325 15.05 -5.71 -2.89
C LYS A 325 16.47 -5.36 -2.45
N ALA A 326 17.14 -4.51 -3.21
CA ALA A 326 18.36 -3.85 -2.73
C ALA A 326 17.97 -2.93 -1.56
N LYS A 327 18.73 -3.03 -0.46
CA LYS A 327 18.55 -2.16 0.71
C LYS A 327 19.14 -0.77 0.47
#